data_AF-I0L983-F1
#
_entry.id   AF-I0L983-F1
#
_cell.length_a   1.000
_cell.length_b   1.000
_cell.length_c   1.000
_cell.angle_alpha   90.00
_cell.angle_beta   90.00
_cell.angle_gamma   90.00
#
_symmetry.space_group_name_H-M   'P 1'
#
loop_
_entity.id
_entity.type
_entity.pdbx_description
1 polymer ?
#
loop_
_entity_poly.entity_id
_entity_poly.type
_entity_poly.pdbx_seq_one_letter_code
_entity_poly.pdbx_strand_id
1 'polypeptide(L)'
;MTDAVRQSTGTAVTALECIRCGAQHPVGDYSLGCPSCAAAGHGSNLFCRYPAEAVRQDQLLPYPVVPDLGQGRTPLFPLPWLDGVLVKNEAANPTGSHKDRFAAMAVTHAKASGYERVVVGSSGNAGLATAAFAAAVGLRAVVAGFTWLPESLAAPRSAVAPCWPPTTSSGDATSSRPATGPS
;
A
#
# COMPACT_ATOMS: atom_id res chain seq x y z
N MET A 1 19.55 -1.54 -2.82
CA MET A 1 18.61 -0.90 -1.87
C MET A 1 18.30 0.47 -2.44
N THR A 2 17.09 0.66 -2.96
CA THR A 2 16.70 1.83 -3.74
C THR A 2 16.35 3.01 -2.81
N ASP A 3 16.92 4.18 -3.13
CA ASP A 3 16.87 5.43 -2.36
C ASP A 3 15.54 6.19 -2.55
N ALA A 4 14.44 5.47 -2.79
CA ALA A 4 13.21 6.01 -3.38
C ALA A 4 12.50 7.05 -2.52
N VAL A 5 12.52 6.89 -1.19
CA VAL A 5 11.96 7.87 -0.24
C VAL A 5 12.83 9.13 -0.19
N ARG A 6 14.15 9.01 -0.42
CA ARG A 6 15.08 10.15 -0.42
C ARG A 6 14.95 11.04 -1.64
N GLN A 7 14.38 10.50 -2.72
CA GLN A 7 14.23 11.18 -4.00
C GLN A 7 12.89 11.94 -4.15
N SER A 8 11.99 11.87 -3.16
CA SER A 8 10.76 12.66 -3.18
C SER A 8 11.04 14.12 -2.80
N THR A 9 11.33 14.94 -3.81
CA THR A 9 11.42 16.40 -3.64
C THR A 9 10.10 16.94 -3.08
N GLY A 10 10.12 17.53 -1.87
CA GLY A 10 8.96 18.24 -1.28
C GLY A 10 8.38 17.69 0.02
N THR A 11 8.91 16.58 0.56
CA THR A 11 8.51 16.11 1.90
C THR A 11 9.24 16.86 3.02
N ALA A 12 8.57 17.12 4.14
CA ALA A 12 9.17 17.68 5.36
C ALA A 12 9.66 16.60 6.33
N VAL A 13 9.66 15.31 5.95
CA VAL A 13 10.20 14.25 6.81
C VAL A 13 11.71 14.45 6.99
N THR A 14 12.16 14.59 8.23
CA THR A 14 13.57 14.83 8.58
C THR A 14 14.30 13.56 9.03
N ALA A 15 13.58 12.64 9.67
CA ALA A 15 14.11 11.38 10.16
C ALA A 15 12.99 10.34 10.35
N LEU A 16 13.39 9.09 10.58
CA LEU A 16 12.51 8.02 11.03
C LEU A 16 12.89 7.63 12.46
N GLU A 17 11.94 7.64 13.39
CA GLU A 17 12.19 7.28 14.79
C GLU A 17 11.49 5.97 15.17
N CYS A 18 12.18 5.13 15.93
CA CYS A 18 11.63 3.89 16.44
C CYS A 18 10.64 4.14 17.58
N ILE A 19 9.43 3.59 17.46
CA ILE A 19 8.39 3.68 18.52
C ILE A 19 8.76 2.95 19.82
N ARG A 20 9.76 2.06 19.78
CA ARG A 20 10.17 1.24 20.92
C ARG A 20 11.41 1.79 21.63
N CYS A 21 12.50 1.97 20.89
CA CYS A 21 13.79 2.37 21.47
C CYS A 21 14.14 3.85 21.29
N GLY A 22 13.33 4.63 20.57
CA GLY A 22 13.59 6.04 20.31
C GLY A 22 14.78 6.32 19.39
N ALA A 23 15.45 5.29 18.86
CA ALA A 23 16.55 5.47 17.92
C ALA A 23 16.07 6.18 16.65
N GLN A 24 16.82 7.20 16.23
CA GLN A 24 16.58 7.93 14.99
C GLN A 24 17.43 7.36 13.87
N HIS A 25 16.81 7.25 12.70
CA HIS A 25 17.40 6.73 11.49
C HIS A 25 17.19 7.74 10.35
N PRO A 26 18.12 7.79 9.37
CA PRO A 26 17.93 8.57 8.16
C PRO A 26 16.63 8.19 7.44
N VAL A 27 16.06 9.13 6.69
CA VAL A 27 14.94 8.84 5.80
C VAL A 27 15.36 7.79 4.77
N GLY A 28 14.62 6.69 4.69
CA GLY A 28 14.92 5.55 3.81
C GLY A 28 13.95 4.39 4.00
N ASP A 29 14.22 3.29 3.30
CA ASP A 29 13.40 2.09 3.33
C ASP A 29 13.88 1.09 4.40
N TYR A 30 12.99 0.77 5.34
CA TYR A 30 13.25 -0.15 6.46
C TYR A 30 12.20 -1.25 6.47
N SER A 31 12.32 -2.22 5.54
CA SER A 31 11.33 -3.29 5.33
C SER A 31 11.10 -4.18 6.56
N LEU A 32 12.07 -4.26 7.47
CA LEU A 32 11.98 -5.01 8.74
C LEU A 32 11.78 -4.10 9.98
N GLY A 33 11.54 -2.80 9.77
CA GLY A 33 11.45 -1.82 10.84
C GLY A 33 12.81 -1.39 11.39
N CYS A 34 12.86 -0.97 12.66
CA CYS A 34 14.05 -0.42 13.31
C CYS A 34 15.23 -1.41 13.32
N PRO A 35 16.39 -1.09 12.69
CA PRO A 35 17.58 -1.94 12.69
C PRO A 35 18.12 -2.25 14.09
N SER A 36 18.06 -1.27 15.01
CA SER A 36 18.56 -1.44 16.38
C SER A 36 17.71 -2.43 17.18
N CYS A 37 16.38 -2.40 17.01
CA CYS A 37 15.49 -3.37 17.65
C CYS A 37 15.60 -4.75 17.01
N ALA A 38 15.75 -4.81 15.68
CA ALA A 38 15.96 -6.06 14.97
C ALA A 38 17.24 -6.77 15.43
N ALA A 39 18.34 -6.04 15.64
CA ALA A 39 19.57 -6.58 16.21
C ALA A 39 19.39 -7.14 17.63
N ALA A 40 18.42 -6.62 18.38
CA ALA A 40 18.04 -7.13 19.70
C ALA A 40 17.00 -8.26 19.64
N GLY A 41 16.63 -8.76 18.45
CA GLY A 41 15.69 -9.88 18.28
C GLY A 41 14.22 -9.53 18.32
N HIS A 42 13.85 -8.24 18.14
CA HIS A 42 12.44 -7.81 18.16
C HIS A 42 12.14 -6.85 16.99
N GLY A 43 11.00 -7.01 16.32
CA GLY A 43 10.52 -6.05 15.34
C GLY A 43 9.98 -4.77 16.00
N SER A 44 10.19 -3.62 15.39
CA SER A 44 9.55 -2.36 15.81
C SER A 44 9.35 -1.44 14.61
N ASN A 45 8.19 -0.80 14.55
CA ASN A 45 7.89 0.18 13.51
C ASN A 45 8.70 1.46 13.70
N LEU A 46 8.88 2.18 12.60
CA LEU A 46 9.40 3.53 12.58
C LEU A 46 8.26 4.50 12.27
N PHE A 47 8.29 5.69 12.84
CA PHE A 47 7.41 6.79 12.48
C PHE A 47 8.20 7.98 11.95
N CYS A 48 7.58 8.74 11.06
CA CYS A 48 8.19 9.92 10.47
C CYS A 48 8.31 11.04 11.51
N ARG A 49 9.49 11.66 11.58
CA ARG A 49 9.73 12.90 12.27
C ARG A 49 9.62 14.07 11.29
N TYR A 50 9.01 15.14 11.76
CA TYR A 50 8.76 16.36 11.00
C TYR A 50 9.30 17.55 11.80
N PRO A 51 9.73 18.63 11.14
CA PRO A 51 10.04 19.87 11.82
C PRO A 51 8.75 20.49 12.40
N ALA A 52 8.87 21.31 13.44
CA ALA A 52 7.71 21.82 14.19
C ALA A 52 6.78 22.69 13.32
N GLU A 53 7.32 23.32 12.29
CA GLU A 53 6.65 24.18 11.34
C GLU A 53 5.90 23.43 10.22
N ALA A 54 6.11 22.11 10.07
CA ALA A 54 5.41 21.32 9.07
C ALA A 54 3.97 21.06 9.50
N VAL A 55 3.02 21.80 8.92
CA VAL A 55 1.59 21.72 9.27
C VAL A 55 0.70 21.40 8.08
N ARG A 56 1.20 21.47 6.84
CA ARG A 56 0.41 21.14 5.65
C ARG A 56 0.50 19.65 5.33
N GLN A 57 -0.63 19.05 4.94
CA GLN A 57 -0.70 17.60 4.69
C GLN A 57 0.28 17.11 3.62
N ASP A 58 0.49 17.88 2.55
CA ASP A 58 1.45 17.56 1.49
C ASP A 58 2.91 17.64 1.96
N GLN A 59 3.21 18.43 2.99
CA GLN A 59 4.52 18.46 3.65
C GLN A 59 4.71 17.27 4.61
N LEU A 60 3.61 16.77 5.18
CA LEU A 60 3.61 15.71 6.19
C LEU A 60 3.60 14.29 5.60
N LEU A 61 3.63 14.13 4.28
CA LEU A 61 3.66 12.81 3.66
C LEU A 61 5.03 12.55 3.01
N PRO A 62 5.58 11.32 3.12
CA PRO A 62 6.83 10.96 2.45
C PRO A 62 6.77 11.05 0.92
N TYR A 63 5.56 10.97 0.36
CA TYR A 63 5.29 11.10 -1.08
C TYR A 63 4.21 12.18 -1.26
N PRO A 64 4.58 13.41 -1.63
CA PRO A 64 3.64 14.53 -1.71
C PRO A 64 2.69 14.43 -2.92
N VAL A 65 3.11 13.69 -3.95
CA VAL A 65 2.31 13.41 -5.15
C VAL A 65 2.00 11.92 -5.18
N VAL A 66 0.71 11.59 -5.20
CA VAL A 66 0.19 10.22 -5.29
C VAL A 66 -0.84 10.15 -6.43
N PRO A 67 -1.15 8.97 -6.99
CA PRO A 67 -2.25 8.84 -7.93
C PRO A 67 -3.54 9.38 -7.32
N ASP A 68 -4.22 10.26 -8.05
CA ASP A 68 -5.48 10.88 -7.62
C ASP A 68 -6.66 10.18 -8.30
N LEU A 69 -7.43 9.44 -7.49
CA LEU A 69 -8.71 8.86 -7.88
C LEU A 69 -9.89 9.61 -7.23
N GLY A 70 -9.63 10.75 -6.58
CA GLY A 70 -10.61 11.50 -5.79
C GLY A 70 -10.61 11.14 -4.30
N GLN A 71 -9.58 10.47 -3.80
CA GLN A 71 -9.48 10.11 -2.39
C GLN A 71 -9.16 11.30 -1.48
N GLY A 72 -9.63 11.22 -0.24
CA GLY A 72 -9.55 12.29 0.74
C GLY A 72 -10.63 13.34 0.53
N ARG A 73 -10.43 14.53 1.13
CA ARG A 73 -11.42 15.63 1.13
C ARG A 73 -12.87 15.21 1.44
N THR A 74 -13.02 14.12 2.19
CA THR A 74 -14.30 13.49 2.51
C THR A 74 -15.19 14.38 3.37
N PRO A 75 -16.52 14.25 3.31
CA PRO A 75 -17.42 15.06 4.12
C PRO A 75 -17.16 14.92 5.62
N LEU A 76 -17.29 16.04 6.33
CA LEU A 76 -17.33 16.11 7.80
C LEU A 76 -18.68 16.70 8.17
N PHE A 77 -19.54 15.94 8.83
CA PHE A 77 -20.88 16.39 9.20
C PHE A 77 -21.12 16.28 10.70
N PRO A 78 -21.86 17.22 11.30
CA PRO A 78 -22.29 17.11 12.68
C PRO A 78 -23.35 16.02 12.83
N LEU A 79 -23.38 15.35 13.98
CA LEU A 79 -24.49 14.47 14.35
C LEU A 79 -25.58 15.31 15.02
N PRO A 80 -26.79 15.42 14.45
CA PRO A 80 -27.81 16.34 14.96
C PRO A 80 -28.40 15.94 16.31
N TRP A 81 -28.12 14.72 16.78
CA TRP A 81 -28.57 14.19 18.08
C TRP A 81 -27.44 14.10 19.12
N LEU A 82 -26.23 14.57 18.82
CA LEU A 82 -25.10 14.50 19.73
C LEU A 82 -24.22 15.75 19.64
N ASP A 83 -24.38 16.65 20.62
CA ASP A 83 -23.69 17.93 20.66
C ASP A 83 -22.17 17.77 20.65
N GLY A 84 -21.52 18.58 19.80
CA GLY A 84 -20.06 18.60 19.67
C GLY A 84 -19.46 17.39 18.94
N VAL A 85 -20.27 16.45 18.44
CA VAL A 85 -19.77 15.27 17.73
C VAL A 85 -19.89 15.44 16.22
N LEU A 86 -18.76 15.20 15.54
CA LEU A 86 -18.63 15.25 14.09
C LEU A 86 -18.27 13.85 13.57
N VAL A 87 -18.82 13.49 12.41
CA VAL A 87 -18.47 12.27 11.68
C VAL A 87 -17.71 12.62 10.42
N LYS A 88 -16.51 12.05 10.30
CA LYS A 88 -15.69 12.08 9.09
C LYS A 88 -16.04 10.88 8.22
N ASN A 89 -16.79 11.10 7.14
CA ASN A 89 -17.30 10.02 6.31
C ASN A 89 -16.27 9.52 5.29
N GLU A 90 -15.38 8.64 5.74
CA GLU A 90 -14.38 8.00 4.89
C GLU A 90 -14.96 6.92 3.94
N ALA A 91 -16.25 6.60 4.01
CA ALA A 91 -16.91 5.76 3.01
C ALA A 91 -17.16 6.51 1.69
N ALA A 92 -17.01 7.84 1.67
CA ALA A 92 -17.09 8.65 0.45
C ALA A 92 -15.82 8.63 -0.41
N ASN A 93 -14.77 7.89 0.01
CA ASN A 93 -13.60 7.69 -0.84
C ASN A 93 -13.93 6.76 -2.03
N PRO A 94 -13.14 6.77 -3.12
CA PRO A 94 -13.44 6.08 -4.38
C PRO A 94 -13.76 4.59 -4.27
N THR A 95 -13.11 3.85 -3.38
CA THR A 95 -13.39 2.42 -3.14
C THR A 95 -14.27 2.16 -1.93
N GLY A 96 -14.84 3.21 -1.35
CA GLY A 96 -15.77 3.12 -0.23
C GLY A 96 -15.10 3.02 1.14
N SER A 97 -13.81 3.37 1.28
CA SER A 97 -13.16 3.32 2.61
C SER A 97 -11.94 4.23 2.77
N HIS A 98 -11.54 4.47 4.02
CA HIS A 98 -10.30 5.18 4.37
C HIS A 98 -9.02 4.56 3.80
N LYS A 99 -9.06 3.29 3.36
CA LYS A 99 -7.89 2.56 2.89
C LYS A 99 -7.34 3.12 1.57
N ASP A 100 -8.14 3.91 0.85
CA ASP A 100 -7.70 4.60 -0.37
C ASP A 100 -6.53 5.55 -0.11
N ARG A 101 -6.54 6.24 1.04
CA ARG A 101 -5.45 7.14 1.44
C ARG A 101 -4.13 6.40 1.60
N PHE A 102 -4.18 5.22 2.24
CA PHE A 102 -3.01 4.39 2.41
C PHE A 102 -2.59 3.72 1.10
N ALA A 103 -3.54 3.21 0.32
CA ALA A 103 -3.25 2.54 -0.95
C ALA A 103 -2.55 3.49 -1.93
N ALA A 104 -3.00 4.74 -2.04
CA ALA A 104 -2.35 5.78 -2.86
C ALA A 104 -0.87 5.97 -2.50
N MET A 105 -0.56 6.06 -1.21
CA MET A 105 0.82 6.17 -0.70
C MET A 105 1.64 4.90 -0.97
N ALA A 106 1.08 3.73 -0.70
CA ALA A 106 1.76 2.45 -0.83
C ALA A 106 2.13 2.13 -2.29
N VAL A 107 1.24 2.39 -3.25
CA VAL A 107 1.53 2.14 -4.67
C VAL A 107 2.51 3.18 -5.22
N THR A 108 2.51 4.40 -4.69
CA THR A 108 3.50 5.43 -5.05
C THR A 108 4.89 5.02 -4.60
N HIS A 109 5.02 4.57 -3.35
CA HIS A 109 6.25 3.97 -2.83
C HIS A 109 6.70 2.80 -3.71
N ALA A 110 5.80 1.85 -3.98
CA ALA A 110 6.14 0.67 -4.76
C ALA A 110 6.65 1.03 -6.16
N LYS A 111 6.01 2.00 -6.83
CA LYS A 111 6.42 2.49 -8.15
C LYS A 111 7.78 3.19 -8.09
N ALA A 112 7.98 4.09 -7.11
CA ALA A 112 9.22 4.83 -6.92
C ALA A 112 10.41 3.90 -6.60
N SER A 113 10.17 2.82 -5.85
CA SER A 113 11.18 1.81 -5.53
C SER A 113 11.45 0.80 -6.66
N GLY A 114 10.78 0.93 -7.81
CA GLY A 114 10.99 0.08 -8.99
C GLY A 114 10.34 -1.30 -8.91
N TYR A 115 9.37 -1.51 -8.02
CA TYR A 115 8.62 -2.76 -7.96
C TYR A 115 7.63 -2.86 -9.12
N GLU A 116 7.36 -4.09 -9.57
CA GLU A 116 6.39 -4.39 -10.63
C GLU A 116 5.02 -4.80 -10.09
N ARG A 117 4.96 -5.14 -8.79
CA ARG A 117 3.78 -5.73 -8.16
C ARG A 117 3.64 -5.35 -6.69
N VAL A 118 2.40 -5.33 -6.21
CA VAL A 118 2.04 -5.20 -4.80
C VAL A 118 1.22 -6.41 -4.37
N VAL A 119 1.43 -6.86 -3.13
CA VAL A 119 0.72 -8.01 -2.56
C VAL A 119 0.05 -7.57 -1.27
N VAL A 120 -1.22 -7.93 -1.09
CA VAL A 120 -1.97 -7.67 0.14
C VAL A 120 -2.69 -8.92 0.60
N GLY A 121 -2.50 -9.29 1.86
CA GLY A 121 -3.28 -10.33 2.52
C GLY A 121 -4.58 -9.75 3.06
N SER A 122 -5.65 -9.75 2.26
CA SER A 122 -6.96 -9.23 2.66
C SER A 122 -8.08 -9.75 1.77
N SER A 123 -9.27 -9.93 2.35
CA SER A 123 -10.51 -10.24 1.63
C SER A 123 -11.51 -9.07 1.61
N GLY A 124 -11.09 -7.87 2.04
CA GLY A 124 -11.98 -6.72 2.18
C GLY A 124 -11.43 -5.44 1.56
N ASN A 125 -11.83 -4.29 2.11
CA ASN A 125 -11.54 -2.96 1.55
C ASN A 125 -10.04 -2.70 1.26
N ALA A 126 -9.11 -3.34 1.98
CA ALA A 126 -7.68 -3.18 1.72
C ALA A 126 -7.26 -3.80 0.38
N GLY A 127 -7.82 -4.97 0.07
CA GLY A 127 -7.63 -5.62 -1.23
C GLY A 127 -8.17 -4.77 -2.37
N LEU A 128 -9.39 -4.27 -2.22
CA LEU A 128 -10.04 -3.43 -3.23
C LEU A 128 -9.28 -2.12 -3.47
N ALA A 129 -8.95 -1.39 -2.40
CA ALA A 129 -8.16 -0.16 -2.49
C ALA A 129 -6.79 -0.41 -3.14
N THR A 130 -6.06 -1.45 -2.69
CA THR A 130 -4.75 -1.79 -3.27
C THR A 130 -4.86 -2.11 -4.76
N ALA A 131 -5.86 -2.89 -5.17
CA ALA A 131 -6.07 -3.24 -6.57
C ALA A 131 -6.39 -2.00 -7.43
N ALA A 132 -7.31 -1.15 -6.99
CA ALA A 132 -7.71 0.07 -7.70
C ALA A 132 -6.52 1.04 -7.89
N PHE A 133 -5.79 1.31 -6.81
CA PHE A 133 -4.65 2.22 -6.86
C PHE A 133 -3.45 1.63 -7.60
N ALA A 134 -3.21 0.31 -7.53
CA ALA A 134 -2.15 -0.34 -8.29
C ALA A 134 -2.40 -0.24 -9.80
N ALA A 135 -3.65 -0.45 -10.23
CA ALA A 135 -4.06 -0.27 -11.62
C ALA A 135 -3.80 1.17 -12.10
N ALA A 136 -4.08 2.18 -11.26
CA ALA A 136 -3.86 3.59 -11.59
C ALA A 136 -2.40 3.97 -11.87
N VAL A 137 -1.42 3.19 -11.37
CA VAL A 137 0.02 3.43 -11.59
C VAL A 137 0.71 2.33 -12.41
N GLY A 138 -0.07 1.41 -12.99
CA GLY A 138 0.42 0.30 -13.81
C GLY A 138 1.24 -0.74 -13.03
N LEU A 139 0.87 -1.02 -11.77
CA LEU A 139 1.42 -2.12 -10.97
C LEU A 139 0.48 -3.32 -10.97
N ARG A 140 1.02 -4.54 -10.93
CA ARG A 140 0.21 -5.75 -10.74
C ARG A 140 -0.20 -5.88 -9.27
N ALA A 141 -1.49 -6.08 -8.99
CA ALA A 141 -1.98 -6.34 -7.65
C ALA A 141 -2.27 -7.84 -7.43
N VAL A 142 -1.77 -8.39 -6.33
CA VAL A 142 -2.12 -9.74 -5.87
C VAL A 142 -2.84 -9.63 -4.54
N VAL A 143 -4.11 -10.03 -4.53
CA VAL A 143 -4.95 -10.05 -3.32
C VAL A 143 -5.01 -11.48 -2.79
N ALA A 144 -4.18 -11.78 -1.80
CA ALA A 144 -4.17 -13.08 -1.13
C ALA A 144 -5.30 -13.15 -0.11
N GLY A 145 -6.08 -14.22 -0.17
CA GLY A 145 -7.17 -14.50 0.77
C GLY A 145 -7.24 -15.99 1.09
N PHE A 146 -8.19 -16.36 1.93
CA PHE A 146 -8.46 -17.75 2.28
C PHE A 146 -9.11 -18.52 1.13
N THR A 147 -8.81 -19.82 1.03
CA THR A 147 -9.38 -20.71 0.01
C THR A 147 -10.89 -20.95 0.19
N TRP A 148 -11.41 -20.75 1.40
CA TRP A 148 -12.82 -20.92 1.75
C TRP A 148 -13.65 -19.62 1.71
N LEU A 149 -13.12 -18.54 1.12
CA LEU A 149 -13.89 -17.31 0.96
C LEU A 149 -15.08 -17.54 0.00
N PRO A 150 -16.30 -17.14 0.38
CA PRO A 150 -17.43 -17.12 -0.54
C PRO A 150 -17.11 -16.31 -1.80
N GLU A 151 -17.59 -16.77 -2.95
CA GLU A 151 -17.31 -16.15 -4.25
C GLU A 151 -17.74 -14.68 -4.30
N SER A 152 -18.83 -14.31 -3.63
CA SER A 152 -19.30 -12.92 -3.50
C SER A 152 -18.27 -11.99 -2.84
N LEU A 153 -17.43 -12.50 -1.95
CA LEU A 153 -16.33 -11.76 -1.32
C LEU A 153 -15.03 -11.85 -2.13
N ALA A 154 -14.92 -12.80 -3.05
CA ALA A 154 -13.81 -12.90 -4.00
C ALA A 154 -14.03 -12.04 -5.26
N ALA A 155 -15.28 -11.69 -5.58
CA ALA A 155 -15.72 -11.03 -6.82
C ALA A 155 -15.23 -9.58 -7.07
N PRO A 156 -14.96 -8.70 -6.08
CA PRO A 156 -14.47 -7.34 -6.37
C PRO A 156 -13.12 -7.29 -7.10
N ARG A 157 -12.47 -8.44 -7.32
CA ARG A 157 -11.21 -8.61 -8.06
C ARG A 157 -11.35 -8.41 -9.58
N SER A 158 -12.55 -8.48 -10.15
CA SER A 158 -12.80 -8.33 -11.60
C SER A 158 -13.37 -6.97 -12.02
N ALA A 159 -13.88 -6.17 -11.08
CA ALA A 159 -14.50 -4.87 -11.36
C ALA A 159 -13.49 -3.71 -11.50
N VAL A 160 -12.25 -3.90 -11.04
CA VAL A 160 -11.12 -3.03 -11.42
C VAL A 160 -10.65 -3.51 -12.79
N ALA A 161 -11.34 -3.05 -13.83
CA ALA A 161 -11.18 -3.51 -15.20
C ALA A 161 -9.74 -3.32 -15.75
N PRO A 162 -9.32 -4.14 -16.74
CA PRO A 162 -7.93 -4.41 -17.04
C PRO A 162 -7.40 -3.46 -18.12
N CYS A 163 -6.39 -2.66 -17.79
CA CYS A 163 -5.53 -2.02 -18.78
C CYS A 163 -4.30 -2.88 -19.14
N TRP A 164 -4.25 -4.14 -18.66
CA TRP A 164 -3.16 -5.08 -18.95
C TRP A 164 -3.64 -6.22 -19.86
N PRO A 165 -2.97 -6.50 -21.00
CA PRO A 165 -3.39 -7.59 -21.87
C PRO A 165 -3.19 -8.94 -21.16
N PRO A 166 -4.15 -9.87 -21.25
CA PRO A 166 -3.97 -11.20 -20.71
C PRO A 166 -2.86 -11.90 -21.51
N THR A 167 -1.74 -12.22 -20.86
CA THR A 167 -0.84 -13.24 -21.38
C THR A 167 -1.54 -14.58 -21.22
N THR A 168 -2.24 -15.02 -22.27
CA THR A 168 -2.65 -16.42 -22.40
C THR A 168 -1.40 -17.26 -22.63
N SER A 169 -0.82 -17.81 -21.57
CA SER A 169 0.00 -19.02 -21.70
C SER A 169 -0.89 -20.21 -21.37
N SER A 170 -1.60 -20.69 -22.39
CA SER A 170 -2.07 -22.09 -22.42
C SER A 170 -0.83 -22.97 -22.51
N GLY A 171 -0.27 -23.33 -21.37
CA GLY A 171 0.72 -24.38 -21.23
C GLY A 171 0.04 -25.60 -20.67
N ASP A 172 -0.41 -26.50 -21.54
CA ASP A 172 -0.80 -27.86 -21.15
C ASP A 172 0.35 -28.51 -20.40
N ALA A 173 0.15 -28.74 -19.11
CA ALA A 173 1.02 -29.54 -18.28
C ALA A 173 0.72 -31.03 -18.52
N THR A 174 1.12 -31.55 -19.67
CA THR A 174 1.39 -32.99 -19.83
C THR A 174 2.89 -33.19 -19.92
N SER A 175 3.49 -33.50 -18.78
CA SER A 175 4.90 -33.86 -18.66
C SER A 175 5.15 -35.22 -19.33
N SER A 176 5.77 -35.23 -20.51
CA SER A 176 6.49 -36.41 -21.01
C SER A 176 7.95 -36.32 -20.56
N ARG A 177 8.37 -37.17 -19.61
CA ARG A 177 9.78 -37.42 -19.28
C ARG A 177 10.51 -37.94 -20.53
N PRO A 178 11.73 -37.47 -20.85
CA PRO A 178 12.58 -38.20 -21.78
C PRO A 178 13.14 -39.44 -21.08
N ALA A 179 13.03 -40.58 -21.76
CA ALA A 179 13.63 -41.84 -21.36
C ALA A 179 15.15 -41.73 -21.42
N THR A 180 15.81 -41.97 -20.29
CA THR A 180 17.23 -42.34 -20.23
C THR A 180 17.37 -43.76 -20.77
N GLY A 181 17.91 -43.92 -21.98
CA GLY A 181 18.35 -45.22 -22.49
C GLY A 181 19.78 -45.52 -22.01
N PRO A 182 20.13 -46.79 -21.70
CA PRO A 182 21.52 -47.17 -21.45
C PRO A 182 22.18 -47.78 -22.70
N SER A 183 23.52 -47.71 -22.66
CA SER A 183 24.56 -48.27 -23.54
C SER A 183 24.97 -47.42 -24.74
#